data_AF-A0A7C3QQ08-F1
#
_entry.id   AF-A0A7C3QQ08-F1
#
_cell.length_a   1.000
_cell.length_b   1.000
_cell.length_c   1.000
_cell.angle_alpha   90.00
_cell.angle_beta   90.00
_cell.angle_gamma   90.00
#
_symmetry.space_group_name_H-M   'P 1'
#
loop_
_entity.id
_entity.type
_entity.pdbx_description
1 polymer ?
#
loop_
_entity_poly.entity_id
_entity_poly.type
_entity_poly.pdbx_seq_one_letter_code
_entity_poly.pdbx_strand_id
1 'polypeptide(L)'
;MNAIRVKLLLLIVTLILACNGLATPTSVATDTGQSAAPPATAIQHNLIPVDLPEKRANQASDADSSTTARNEEAAGGDRFSYGDYERPFNANTMDVYFPYLDMVDTQAFIDDTWIYATIQMQGQDENGNLPATYAMELDVDRDGKGDWLVLVEAPQSEDWSTDGVQVWQDANDDVGGLRPTISEHDLASNDGYETNVFDSGVGADADGAWARLSPAIPNAVELAVKRSLVDDADELIVGMWVANSLDPAQFDINDHMTHEEAGAALRGYENFYPIKGLAEIDNSCRVPVNFVPNGSEPGLCSVYVPDQPGQQPLACVEYGGSCGGGASCCNNVPCTGGLCRYN
;
A
#
# COMPACT_ATOMS: atom_id res chain seq x y z
N MET A 1 50.07 10.97 -22.75
CA MET A 1 50.43 11.24 -24.16
C MET A 1 51.44 10.20 -24.63
N ASN A 2 51.00 9.23 -25.42
CA ASN A 2 51.78 8.52 -26.46
C ASN A 2 50.94 7.34 -26.97
N ALA A 3 50.35 7.55 -28.14
CA ALA A 3 49.54 6.58 -28.85
C ALA A 3 50.42 5.74 -29.79
N ILE A 4 50.26 4.42 -29.72
CA ILE A 4 50.68 3.48 -30.74
C ILE A 4 49.50 2.51 -30.90
N ARG A 5 48.80 2.51 -32.03
CA ARG A 5 48.35 1.30 -32.75
C ARG A 5 48.05 1.65 -34.21
N VAL A 6 48.68 0.86 -35.09
CA VAL A 6 48.62 0.89 -36.55
C VAL A 6 47.98 -0.42 -37.02
N LYS A 7 47.42 -0.40 -38.25
CA LYS A 7 46.96 -1.49 -39.16
C LYS A 7 45.43 -1.70 -39.12
N LEU A 8 44.62 -1.40 -40.15
CA LEU A 8 44.70 -1.39 -41.63
C LEU A 8 44.97 -2.75 -42.31
N LEU A 9 43.92 -3.39 -42.84
CA LEU A 9 43.71 -3.88 -44.24
C LEU A 9 42.41 -4.74 -44.27
N LEU A 10 41.34 -4.39 -45.00
CA LEU A 10 41.05 -4.63 -46.44
C LEU A 10 40.73 -6.12 -46.74
N LEU A 11 39.45 -6.50 -46.82
CA LEU A 11 38.62 -6.69 -48.04
C LEU A 11 38.91 -8.01 -48.80
N ILE A 12 37.92 -8.91 -48.90
CA ILE A 12 37.65 -9.74 -50.10
C ILE A 12 36.13 -9.98 -50.18
N VAL A 13 35.57 -9.53 -51.31
CA VAL A 13 34.24 -9.80 -51.84
C VAL A 13 34.32 -11.10 -52.63
N THR A 14 33.36 -12.02 -52.45
CA THR A 14 33.09 -13.08 -53.42
C THR A 14 31.60 -13.22 -53.67
N LEU A 15 31.23 -12.88 -54.90
CA LEU A 15 29.93 -12.99 -55.54
C LEU A 15 29.78 -14.43 -56.08
N ILE A 16 28.69 -15.13 -55.77
CA ILE A 16 28.24 -16.29 -56.57
C ILE A 16 26.75 -16.13 -56.86
N LEU A 17 26.46 -15.97 -58.15
CA LEU A 17 25.15 -16.07 -58.78
C LEU A 17 24.88 -17.54 -59.13
N ALA A 18 23.70 -18.06 -58.78
CA ALA A 18 23.07 -19.15 -59.51
C ALA A 18 21.53 -19.05 -59.39
N CYS A 19 20.88 -18.82 -60.53
CA CYS A 19 19.45 -18.99 -60.74
C CYS A 19 19.04 -20.46 -60.58
N ASN A 20 17.88 -20.72 -59.96
CA ASN A 20 16.73 -21.38 -60.60
C ASN A 20 15.69 -21.84 -59.57
N GLY A 21 14.41 -21.66 -59.91
CA GLY A 21 13.34 -22.52 -59.41
C GLY A 21 12.45 -21.92 -58.33
N LEU A 22 11.48 -21.10 -58.75
CA LEU A 22 10.25 -20.86 -58.00
C LEU A 22 9.49 -22.18 -57.87
N ALA A 23 9.51 -22.77 -56.67
CA ALA A 23 8.51 -23.71 -56.20
C ALA A 23 7.98 -23.16 -54.87
N THR A 24 6.75 -22.67 -54.90
CA THR A 24 6.01 -22.24 -53.72
C THR A 24 5.89 -23.43 -52.76
N PRO A 25 6.38 -23.34 -51.51
CA PRO A 25 6.07 -24.37 -50.52
C PRO A 25 4.59 -24.24 -50.20
N THR A 26 3.80 -25.23 -50.62
CA THR A 26 2.44 -25.42 -50.14
C THR A 26 2.54 -25.71 -48.63
N SER A 27 2.33 -24.67 -47.83
CA SER A 27 2.10 -24.77 -46.39
C SER A 27 0.88 -25.66 -46.17
N VAL A 28 1.11 -26.92 -45.79
CA VAL A 28 0.09 -27.80 -45.25
C VAL A 28 -0.25 -27.25 -43.86
N ALA A 29 -1.31 -26.45 -43.79
CA ALA A 29 -1.95 -26.11 -42.54
C ALA A 29 -2.42 -27.42 -41.90
N THR A 30 -1.67 -27.90 -40.91
CA THR A 30 -2.14 -28.96 -40.04
C THR A 30 -3.15 -28.30 -39.11
N ASP A 31 -4.42 -28.42 -39.45
CA ASP A 31 -5.54 -28.07 -38.59
C ASP A 31 -5.54 -29.05 -37.41
N THR A 32 -4.68 -28.78 -36.43
CA THR A 32 -4.84 -29.36 -35.10
C THR A 32 -6.06 -28.68 -34.52
N GLY A 33 -7.23 -29.27 -34.75
CA GLY A 33 -8.47 -28.89 -34.09
C GLY A 33 -8.23 -28.85 -32.59
N GLN A 34 -7.97 -27.66 -32.08
CA GLN A 34 -7.80 -27.39 -30.67
C GLN A 34 -9.19 -27.55 -30.07
N SER A 35 -9.44 -28.72 -29.49
CA SER A 35 -10.63 -28.98 -28.71
C SER A 35 -10.76 -27.85 -27.70
N ALA A 36 -11.84 -27.07 -27.78
CA ALA A 36 -12.13 -26.05 -26.80
C ALA A 36 -12.04 -26.69 -25.41
N ALA A 37 -11.27 -26.07 -24.51
CA ALA A 37 -11.23 -26.49 -23.13
C ALA A 37 -12.67 -26.49 -22.59
N PRO A 38 -13.05 -27.47 -21.75
CA PRO A 38 -14.35 -27.43 -21.08
C PRO A 38 -14.53 -26.07 -20.40
N PRO A 39 -15.74 -25.49 -20.42
CA PRO A 39 -16.02 -24.28 -19.66
C PRO A 39 -15.58 -24.48 -18.21
N ALA A 40 -14.86 -23.51 -17.64
CA ALA A 40 -14.59 -23.50 -16.21
C ALA A 40 -15.92 -23.59 -15.46
N THR A 41 -15.97 -24.44 -14.43
CA THR A 41 -17.17 -24.53 -13.60
C THR A 41 -17.29 -23.24 -12.81
N ALA A 42 -18.46 -22.58 -12.86
CA ALA A 42 -18.70 -21.37 -12.08
C ALA A 42 -18.54 -21.67 -10.58
N ILE A 43 -17.82 -20.80 -9.87
CA ILE A 43 -17.65 -20.89 -8.42
C ILE A 43 -19.01 -20.63 -7.77
N GLN A 44 -19.39 -21.48 -6.82
CA GLN A 44 -20.64 -21.34 -6.09
C GLN A 44 -20.38 -20.72 -4.73
N HIS A 45 -20.94 -19.54 -4.50
CA HIS A 45 -20.86 -18.83 -3.23
C HIS A 45 -22.05 -19.15 -2.34
N ASN A 46 -21.81 -19.38 -1.05
CA ASN A 46 -22.84 -19.74 -0.08
C ASN A 46 -23.04 -18.67 0.99
N LEU A 47 -21.98 -17.92 1.29
CA LEU A 47 -21.97 -16.87 2.30
C LEU A 47 -21.39 -15.60 1.69
N ILE A 48 -22.25 -14.60 1.52
CA ILE A 48 -21.89 -13.29 0.96
C ILE A 48 -22.08 -12.27 2.09
N PRO A 49 -21.16 -11.31 2.29
CA PRO A 49 -21.36 -10.25 3.25
C PRO A 49 -22.64 -9.46 2.94
N VAL A 50 -23.21 -8.83 3.97
CA VAL A 50 -24.43 -8.01 3.85
C VAL A 50 -24.07 -6.53 3.95
N ASP A 51 -24.83 -5.75 4.70
CA ASP A 51 -24.47 -4.39 5.04
C ASP A 51 -23.39 -4.35 6.13
N LEU A 52 -22.61 -3.27 6.15
CA LEU A 52 -21.63 -3.03 7.21
C LEU A 52 -22.35 -2.99 8.59
N PRO A 53 -21.70 -3.46 9.66
CA PRO A 53 -22.22 -3.33 11.01
C PRO A 53 -22.55 -1.86 11.36
N GLU A 54 -23.67 -1.62 12.06
CA GLU A 54 -24.07 -0.25 12.44
C GLU A 54 -23.02 0.46 13.31
N LYS A 55 -22.27 -0.31 14.11
CA LYS A 55 -21.24 0.21 15.00
C LYS A 55 -19.86 -0.02 14.37
N ARG A 56 -19.15 1.08 14.10
CA ARG A 56 -17.73 1.06 13.78
C ARG A 56 -16.90 0.52 14.94
N ALA A 57 -15.93 -0.33 14.63
CA ALA A 57 -14.92 -0.73 15.60
C ALA A 57 -13.94 0.43 15.83
N ASN A 58 -13.43 1.01 14.74
CA ASN A 58 -12.56 2.18 14.78
C ASN A 58 -12.51 2.95 13.45
N GLN A 59 -11.79 4.06 13.43
CA GLN A 59 -11.65 4.96 12.28
C GLN A 59 -10.33 5.73 12.36
N ALA A 60 -9.69 5.96 11.22
CA ALA A 60 -8.64 6.95 11.07
C ALA A 60 -9.03 7.95 9.98
N SER A 61 -8.64 9.20 10.16
CA SER A 61 -8.71 10.21 9.11
C SER A 61 -7.31 10.50 8.63
N ASP A 62 -7.19 10.87 7.37
CA ASP A 62 -5.90 11.08 6.71
C ASP A 62 -5.76 12.50 6.16
N ALA A 63 -4.59 12.84 5.62
CA ALA A 63 -4.34 14.17 5.09
C ALA A 63 -4.94 14.35 3.69
N ASP A 64 -5.73 15.42 3.48
CA ASP A 64 -6.28 15.74 2.16
C ASP A 64 -5.26 16.54 1.32
N SER A 65 -4.55 15.84 0.44
CA SER A 65 -3.55 16.43 -0.46
C SER A 65 -4.14 17.29 -1.58
N SER A 66 -5.44 17.21 -1.88
CA SER A 66 -6.06 18.07 -2.91
C SER A 66 -5.92 19.57 -2.64
N THR A 67 -5.82 19.95 -1.37
CA THR A 67 -5.69 21.35 -0.94
C THR A 67 -4.31 21.95 -1.25
N THR A 68 -3.30 21.11 -1.39
CA THR A 68 -1.89 21.46 -1.61
C THR A 68 -1.34 20.96 -2.95
N ALA A 69 -2.06 20.09 -3.66
CA ALA A 69 -1.65 19.51 -4.94
C ALA A 69 -1.18 20.55 -5.98
N ARG A 70 -1.81 21.72 -6.04
CA ARG A 70 -1.40 22.82 -6.95
C ARG A 70 0.01 23.40 -6.66
N ASN A 71 0.54 23.12 -5.48
CA ASN A 71 1.89 23.47 -5.05
C ASN A 71 2.86 22.30 -5.26
N GLU A 72 2.44 21.19 -5.88
CA GLU A 72 3.25 19.99 -6.12
C GLU A 72 3.80 19.40 -4.80
N GLU A 73 3.00 19.40 -3.74
CA GLU A 73 3.37 18.86 -2.42
C GLU A 73 2.16 18.25 -1.73
N ALA A 74 2.41 17.32 -0.81
CA ALA A 74 1.39 16.77 0.09
C ALA A 74 1.03 17.75 1.23
N ALA A 75 -0.15 17.57 1.83
CA ALA A 75 -0.61 18.40 2.95
C ALA A 75 0.05 18.03 4.30
N GLY A 76 0.61 16.83 4.41
CA GLY A 76 1.17 16.26 5.63
C GLY A 76 1.47 14.78 5.42
N GLY A 77 1.45 13.97 6.48
CA GLY A 77 1.40 12.50 6.40
C GLY A 77 2.70 11.79 6.00
N ASP A 78 3.40 12.25 4.97
CA ASP A 78 4.55 11.55 4.38
C ASP A 78 5.75 11.47 5.34
N ARG A 79 5.97 10.28 5.90
CA ARG A 79 7.06 9.94 6.80
C ARG A 79 7.64 8.59 6.41
N PHE A 80 8.42 8.59 5.33
CA PHE A 80 9.10 7.41 4.78
C PHE A 80 9.74 6.50 5.84
N SER A 81 10.49 7.05 6.80
CA SER A 81 11.17 6.25 7.82
C SER A 81 10.25 5.49 8.79
N TYR A 82 8.95 5.82 8.78
CA TYR A 82 7.92 5.20 9.61
C TYR A 82 6.91 4.38 8.79
N GLY A 83 7.13 4.23 7.48
CA GLY A 83 6.18 3.55 6.59
C GLY A 83 4.87 4.32 6.38
N ASP A 84 4.80 5.61 6.73
CA ASP A 84 3.63 6.46 6.45
C ASP A 84 3.85 7.20 5.12
N TYR A 85 2.89 7.11 4.21
CA TYR A 85 2.98 7.62 2.85
C TYR A 85 1.76 8.49 2.55
N GLU A 86 2.03 9.69 2.05
CA GLU A 86 1.01 10.60 1.50
C GLU A 86 1.51 11.01 0.12
N ARG A 87 1.37 10.09 -0.86
CA ARG A 87 2.01 10.21 -2.19
C ARG A 87 1.03 9.99 -3.36
N PRO A 88 -0.15 10.64 -3.39
CA PRO A 88 -1.10 10.55 -4.51
C PRO A 88 -0.65 11.37 -5.73
N PHE A 89 0.63 11.29 -6.10
CA PHE A 89 1.26 12.07 -7.15
C PHE A 89 2.17 11.22 -8.04
N ASN A 90 2.42 11.70 -9.25
CA ASN A 90 3.41 11.08 -10.14
C ASN A 90 4.85 11.29 -9.65
N ALA A 91 5.71 10.36 -10.02
CA ALA A 91 7.14 10.41 -9.70
C ALA A 91 7.86 11.62 -10.33
N ASN A 92 8.84 12.14 -9.61
CA ASN A 92 9.84 13.16 -9.98
C ASN A 92 9.33 14.59 -10.18
N THR A 93 8.08 14.80 -10.59
CA THR A 93 7.56 16.15 -10.87
C THR A 93 6.42 16.54 -9.93
N MET A 94 5.64 15.57 -9.46
CA MET A 94 4.45 15.81 -8.63
C MET A 94 3.46 16.82 -9.25
N ASP A 95 3.47 16.94 -10.57
CA ASP A 95 2.61 17.84 -11.34
C ASP A 95 1.30 17.18 -11.77
N VAL A 96 1.18 15.86 -11.57
CA VAL A 96 -0.06 15.10 -11.71
C VAL A 96 -0.46 14.58 -10.34
N TYR A 97 -1.70 14.87 -9.97
CA TYR A 97 -2.35 14.44 -8.73
C TYR A 97 -3.45 13.43 -9.05
N PHE A 98 -3.53 12.36 -8.26
CA PHE A 98 -4.44 11.24 -8.46
C PHE A 98 -5.43 11.15 -7.28
N PRO A 99 -6.64 11.75 -7.40
CA PRO A 99 -7.59 11.81 -6.29
C PRO A 99 -8.14 10.45 -5.85
N TYR A 100 -8.03 9.42 -6.70
CA TYR A 100 -8.40 8.04 -6.38
C TYR A 100 -7.31 7.28 -5.59
N LEU A 101 -6.16 7.92 -5.36
CA LEU A 101 -5.07 7.45 -4.50
C LEU A 101 -4.93 8.28 -3.22
N ASP A 102 -5.63 9.43 -3.09
CA ASP A 102 -5.56 10.33 -1.93
C ASP A 102 -6.61 9.93 -0.90
N MET A 103 -6.17 9.22 0.13
CA MET A 103 -7.05 8.70 1.16
C MET A 103 -7.47 9.81 2.11
N VAL A 104 -8.73 9.80 2.54
CA VAL A 104 -9.24 10.85 3.45
C VAL A 104 -9.89 10.29 4.71
N ASP A 105 -10.40 9.06 4.65
CA ASP A 105 -11.00 8.39 5.81
C ASP A 105 -10.93 6.87 5.65
N THR A 106 -10.64 6.19 6.76
CA THR A 106 -10.67 4.73 6.85
C THR A 106 -11.49 4.28 8.04
N GLN A 107 -12.23 3.19 7.86
CA GLN A 107 -13.12 2.65 8.89
C GLN A 107 -12.93 1.15 8.98
N ALA A 108 -12.84 0.66 10.22
CA ALA A 108 -12.80 -0.77 10.51
C ALA A 108 -14.10 -1.20 11.21
N PHE A 109 -14.62 -2.35 10.80
CA PHE A 109 -15.78 -2.99 11.42
C PHE A 109 -15.47 -4.47 11.65
N ILE A 110 -16.17 -5.06 12.61
CA ILE A 110 -16.07 -6.50 12.87
C ILE A 110 -17.42 -7.01 13.36
N ASP A 111 -17.82 -8.18 12.89
CA ASP A 111 -18.96 -8.93 13.39
C ASP A 111 -18.57 -10.39 13.71
N ASP A 112 -19.56 -11.26 13.91
CA ASP A 112 -19.33 -12.67 14.25
C ASP A 112 -18.71 -13.48 13.10
N THR A 113 -18.70 -12.96 11.87
CA THR A 113 -18.28 -13.66 10.64
C THR A 113 -17.16 -12.93 9.91
N TRP A 114 -17.21 -11.60 9.86
CA TRP A 114 -16.40 -10.78 8.95
C TRP A 114 -15.64 -9.70 9.71
N ILE A 115 -14.45 -9.39 9.20
CA ILE A 115 -13.76 -8.11 9.41
C ILE A 115 -13.98 -7.29 8.14
N TYR A 116 -14.34 -6.02 8.30
CA TYR A 116 -14.56 -5.12 7.17
C TYR A 116 -13.65 -3.90 7.24
N ALA A 117 -13.31 -3.40 6.06
CA ALA A 117 -12.69 -2.11 5.85
C ALA A 117 -13.59 -1.24 4.97
N THR A 118 -13.58 0.06 5.22
CA THR A 118 -13.98 1.07 4.24
C THR A 118 -12.81 2.02 4.05
N ILE A 119 -12.42 2.24 2.80
CA ILE A 119 -11.35 3.13 2.39
C ILE A 119 -11.97 4.21 1.51
N GLN A 120 -12.09 5.43 2.02
CA GLN A 120 -12.67 6.56 1.31
C GLN A 120 -11.58 7.40 0.67
N MET A 121 -11.72 7.63 -0.63
CA MET A 121 -10.81 8.46 -1.41
C MET A 121 -11.36 9.88 -1.57
N GLN A 122 -10.46 10.83 -1.79
CA GLN A 122 -10.83 12.20 -2.08
C GLN A 122 -11.65 12.31 -3.38
N GLY A 123 -11.39 11.46 -4.36
CA GLY A 123 -12.12 11.46 -5.62
C GLY A 123 -11.97 10.19 -6.46
N GLN A 124 -12.35 10.30 -7.72
CA GLN A 124 -12.28 9.26 -8.75
C GLN A 124 -11.39 9.73 -9.91
N ASP A 125 -11.05 8.82 -10.81
CA ASP A 125 -10.44 9.19 -12.09
C ASP A 125 -11.41 10.02 -12.98
N GLU A 126 -10.92 10.45 -14.15
CA GLU A 126 -11.71 11.24 -15.10
C GLU A 126 -12.96 10.52 -15.64
N ASN A 127 -13.01 9.19 -15.52
CA ASN A 127 -14.13 8.35 -15.94
C ASN A 127 -15.09 8.00 -14.80
N GLY A 128 -14.83 8.46 -13.57
CA GLY A 128 -15.61 8.11 -12.39
C GLY A 128 -15.27 6.73 -11.82
N ASN A 129 -14.08 6.20 -12.08
CA ASN A 129 -13.59 4.92 -11.59
C ASN A 129 -12.59 5.07 -10.46
N LEU A 130 -12.32 3.95 -9.79
CA LEU A 130 -11.29 3.77 -8.76
C LEU A 130 -10.26 2.73 -9.25
N PRO A 131 -9.35 3.10 -10.18
CA PRO A 131 -8.51 2.14 -10.93
C PRO A 131 -7.25 1.69 -10.17
N ALA A 132 -7.24 1.77 -8.84
CA ALA A 132 -6.09 1.43 -8.00
C ALA A 132 -6.21 0.05 -7.36
N THR A 133 -5.15 -0.37 -6.69
CA THR A 133 -5.17 -1.49 -5.74
C THR A 133 -5.42 -0.93 -4.34
N TYR A 134 -6.38 -1.51 -3.63
CA TYR A 134 -6.74 -1.14 -2.26
C TYR A 134 -6.43 -2.32 -1.33
N ALA A 135 -5.96 -2.05 -0.11
CA ALA A 135 -5.63 -3.11 0.82
C ALA A 135 -6.09 -2.84 2.25
N MET A 136 -6.36 -3.94 2.95
CA MET A 136 -6.51 -4.02 4.40
C MET A 136 -5.43 -4.96 4.93
N GLU A 137 -4.53 -4.43 5.73
CA GLU A 137 -3.49 -5.15 6.46
C GLU A 137 -3.98 -5.44 7.88
N LEU A 138 -3.82 -6.68 8.33
CA LEU A 138 -4.21 -7.14 9.67
C LEU A 138 -2.99 -7.64 10.43
N ASP A 139 -2.82 -7.12 11.63
CA ASP A 139 -1.85 -7.56 12.63
C ASP A 139 -2.65 -8.15 13.81
N VAL A 140 -2.74 -9.48 13.85
CA VAL A 140 -3.61 -10.25 14.74
C VAL A 140 -2.94 -10.57 16.07
N ASP A 141 -1.62 -10.47 16.17
CA ASP A 141 -0.87 -10.69 17.41
C ASP A 141 -0.42 -9.37 18.10
N ARG A 142 -0.50 -8.26 17.37
CA ARG A 142 -0.26 -6.86 17.76
C ARG A 142 1.21 -6.53 18.01
N ASP A 143 2.12 -7.20 17.34
CA ASP A 143 3.55 -6.92 17.45
C ASP A 143 4.00 -5.76 16.55
N GLY A 144 3.14 -5.31 15.63
CA GLY A 144 3.38 -4.24 14.66
C GLY A 144 3.78 -4.73 13.27
N LYS A 145 3.93 -6.03 13.05
CA LYS A 145 4.09 -6.66 11.74
C LYS A 145 2.71 -7.15 11.27
N GLY A 146 2.47 -7.11 9.97
CA GLY A 146 1.19 -7.58 9.44
C GLY A 146 1.23 -9.09 9.21
N ASP A 147 0.27 -9.83 9.76
CA ASP A 147 0.11 -11.28 9.54
C ASP A 147 -0.68 -11.60 8.26
N TRP A 148 -1.63 -10.72 7.92
CA TRP A 148 -2.54 -10.93 6.79
C TRP A 148 -2.72 -9.67 5.96
N LEU A 149 -2.83 -9.85 4.66
CA LEU A 149 -3.10 -8.78 3.70
C LEU A 149 -4.24 -9.15 2.78
N VAL A 150 -5.28 -8.32 2.77
CA VAL A 150 -6.40 -8.43 1.83
C VAL A 150 -6.21 -7.36 0.76
N LEU A 151 -6.11 -7.76 -0.50
CA LEU A 151 -5.99 -6.87 -1.66
C LEU A 151 -7.25 -6.91 -2.51
N VAL A 152 -7.61 -5.76 -3.08
CA VAL A 152 -8.57 -5.69 -4.18
C VAL A 152 -8.05 -4.81 -5.31
N GLU A 153 -8.04 -5.35 -6.52
CA GLU A 153 -7.69 -4.62 -7.74
C GLU A 153 -8.93 -4.00 -8.40
N ALA A 154 -8.97 -2.67 -8.48
CA ALA A 154 -9.91 -1.88 -9.26
C ALA A 154 -11.38 -2.37 -9.22
N PRO A 155 -12.04 -2.41 -8.03
CA PRO A 155 -13.40 -2.90 -7.91
C PRO A 155 -14.39 -2.11 -8.79
N GLN A 156 -15.32 -2.81 -9.44
CA GLN A 156 -16.24 -2.22 -10.44
C GLN A 156 -17.72 -2.29 -10.06
N SER A 157 -18.06 -2.97 -8.95
CA SER A 157 -19.43 -3.33 -8.60
C SER A 157 -19.82 -2.76 -7.24
N GLU A 158 -21.06 -2.27 -7.11
CA GLU A 158 -21.67 -1.95 -5.81
C GLU A 158 -22.24 -3.19 -5.10
N ASP A 159 -22.39 -4.31 -5.81
CA ASP A 159 -22.64 -5.62 -5.22
C ASP A 159 -21.31 -6.27 -4.81
N TRP A 160 -21.30 -6.99 -3.69
CA TRP A 160 -20.14 -7.78 -3.25
C TRP A 160 -19.68 -8.76 -4.32
N SER A 161 -18.41 -8.71 -4.67
CA SER A 161 -17.75 -9.65 -5.60
C SER A 161 -16.43 -10.14 -5.01
N THR A 162 -16.01 -11.34 -5.42
CA THR A 162 -14.66 -11.84 -5.18
C THR A 162 -13.70 -11.41 -6.28
N ASP A 163 -14.17 -10.87 -7.40
CA ASP A 163 -13.34 -10.53 -8.55
C ASP A 163 -12.22 -9.55 -8.16
N GLY A 164 -10.96 -9.93 -8.45
CA GLY A 164 -9.80 -9.11 -8.14
C GLY A 164 -9.42 -9.08 -6.65
N VAL A 165 -10.08 -9.88 -5.80
CA VAL A 165 -9.78 -9.97 -4.37
C VAL A 165 -8.76 -11.07 -4.12
N GLN A 166 -7.72 -10.75 -3.35
CA GLN A 166 -6.72 -11.71 -2.89
C GLN A 166 -6.52 -11.62 -1.38
N VAL A 167 -6.17 -12.74 -0.75
CA VAL A 167 -5.74 -12.77 0.67
C VAL A 167 -4.38 -13.46 0.74
N TRP A 168 -3.43 -12.75 1.34
CA TRP A 168 -2.06 -13.18 1.55
C TRP A 168 -1.78 -13.31 3.05
N GLN A 169 -0.95 -14.29 3.38
CA GLN A 169 -0.49 -14.59 4.72
C GLN A 169 1.02 -14.43 4.77
N ASP A 170 1.51 -13.86 5.87
CA ASP A 170 2.88 -14.00 6.33
C ASP A 170 2.97 -15.26 7.20
N ALA A 171 3.50 -16.35 6.64
CA ALA A 171 3.60 -17.63 7.36
C ALA A 171 4.90 -17.76 8.16
N ASN A 172 5.90 -16.89 7.92
CA ASN A 172 7.20 -16.87 8.59
C ASN A 172 7.34 -15.78 9.65
N ASP A 173 6.37 -14.87 9.76
CA ASP A 173 6.31 -13.80 10.77
C ASP A 173 7.52 -12.84 10.65
N ASP A 174 7.81 -12.43 9.42
CA ASP A 174 8.98 -11.64 9.05
C ASP A 174 8.72 -10.57 7.97
N VAL A 175 7.47 -10.18 7.71
CA VAL A 175 7.14 -8.97 6.93
C VAL A 175 7.97 -7.77 7.44
N GLY A 176 8.71 -7.15 6.53
CA GLY A 176 9.56 -6.00 6.80
C GLY A 176 10.80 -6.30 7.66
N GLY A 177 11.26 -5.28 8.38
CA GLY A 177 12.49 -5.28 9.17
C GLY A 177 12.38 -5.87 10.56
N LEU A 178 13.47 -5.79 11.32
CA LEU A 178 13.50 -6.21 12.73
C LEU A 178 12.70 -5.27 13.63
N ARG A 179 12.61 -3.99 13.26
CA ARG A 179 11.84 -2.97 13.96
C ARG A 179 10.58 -2.65 13.17
N PRO A 180 9.40 -3.07 13.63
CA PRO A 180 8.14 -2.82 12.95
C PRO A 180 7.98 -1.35 12.61
N THR A 181 7.50 -1.08 11.39
CA THR A 181 7.25 0.24 10.81
C THR A 181 8.47 1.16 10.68
N ILE A 182 9.67 0.79 11.15
CA ILE A 182 10.85 1.65 11.07
C ILE A 182 11.74 1.18 9.93
N SER A 183 12.07 2.09 9.01
CA SER A 183 12.96 1.81 7.88
C SER A 183 14.30 1.20 8.31
N GLU A 184 14.58 0.02 7.78
CA GLU A 184 15.77 -0.81 7.95
C GLU A 184 16.25 -1.39 6.63
N HIS A 185 16.62 -0.49 5.71
CA HIS A 185 17.29 -0.86 4.47
C HIS A 185 18.57 -1.69 4.71
N ASP A 186 18.92 -2.56 3.74
CA ASP A 186 20.08 -3.48 3.72
C ASP A 186 19.97 -4.78 4.55
N LEU A 187 18.78 -5.13 5.05
CA LEU A 187 18.57 -6.42 5.70
C LEU A 187 18.28 -7.51 4.65
N ALA A 188 19.19 -8.47 4.54
CA ALA A 188 19.10 -9.56 3.56
C ALA A 188 18.00 -10.60 3.84
N SER A 189 17.21 -10.42 4.90
CA SER A 189 16.20 -11.35 5.39
C SER A 189 14.78 -10.77 5.43
N ASN A 190 14.57 -9.54 4.96
CA ASN A 190 13.23 -8.96 4.94
C ASN A 190 12.50 -9.41 3.68
N ASP A 191 11.30 -9.92 3.83
CA ASP A 191 10.33 -10.12 2.76
C ASP A 191 9.00 -9.42 3.11
N GLY A 192 7.99 -9.68 2.31
CA GLY A 192 6.60 -9.34 2.61
C GLY A 192 5.77 -10.61 2.55
N TYR A 193 4.45 -10.49 2.44
CA TYR A 193 3.55 -11.63 2.37
C TYR A 193 3.86 -12.58 1.20
N GLU A 194 4.00 -13.86 1.50
CA GLU A 194 4.54 -14.87 0.60
C GLU A 194 3.55 -16.01 0.31
N THR A 195 2.46 -16.11 1.08
CA THR A 195 1.47 -17.19 0.93
C THR A 195 0.10 -16.66 0.50
N ASN A 196 -0.26 -16.81 -0.79
CA ASN A 196 -1.62 -16.53 -1.26
C ASN A 196 -2.58 -17.68 -0.88
N VAL A 197 -3.59 -17.40 -0.05
CA VAL A 197 -4.56 -18.38 0.45
C VAL A 197 -5.94 -18.27 -0.22
N PHE A 198 -6.20 -17.16 -0.90
CA PHE A 198 -7.45 -16.86 -1.60
C PHE A 198 -7.18 -15.94 -2.78
N ASP A 199 -7.71 -16.31 -3.96
CA ASP A 199 -7.63 -15.51 -5.18
C ASP A 199 -8.93 -15.63 -5.98
N SER A 200 -9.72 -14.56 -5.98
CA SER A 200 -10.94 -14.45 -6.78
C SER A 200 -11.93 -15.61 -6.60
N GLY A 201 -12.15 -16.02 -5.35
CA GLY A 201 -13.02 -17.15 -5.00
C GLY A 201 -12.34 -18.52 -5.12
N VAL A 202 -11.09 -18.58 -5.58
CA VAL A 202 -10.26 -19.79 -5.58
C VAL A 202 -9.48 -19.86 -4.28
N GLY A 203 -9.63 -20.95 -3.54
CA GLY A 203 -8.98 -21.16 -2.24
C GLY A 203 -9.63 -22.31 -1.49
N ALA A 204 -9.30 -22.46 -0.21
CA ALA A 204 -9.97 -23.44 0.66
C ALA A 204 -11.43 -23.05 0.94
N ASP A 205 -11.73 -21.75 0.97
CA ASP A 205 -13.06 -21.19 1.15
C ASP A 205 -13.36 -20.23 0.00
N ALA A 206 -14.33 -20.56 -0.86
CA ALA A 206 -14.73 -19.71 -1.97
C ALA A 206 -15.39 -18.39 -1.52
N ASP A 207 -15.80 -18.32 -0.26
CA ASP A 207 -16.42 -17.15 0.36
C ASP A 207 -15.44 -16.43 1.30
N GLY A 208 -14.13 -16.64 1.14
CA GLY A 208 -13.11 -16.17 2.07
C GLY A 208 -12.99 -14.64 2.17
N ALA A 209 -13.08 -13.93 1.05
CA ALA A 209 -12.98 -12.47 1.02
C ALA A 209 -13.77 -11.87 -0.15
N TRP A 210 -14.18 -10.62 0.03
CA TRP A 210 -15.08 -9.90 -0.88
C TRP A 210 -14.72 -8.42 -0.91
N ALA A 211 -15.08 -7.75 -1.99
CA ALA A 211 -14.99 -6.31 -2.11
C ALA A 211 -16.13 -5.73 -2.94
N ARG A 212 -16.38 -4.43 -2.77
CA ARG A 212 -17.30 -3.64 -3.57
C ARG A 212 -16.93 -2.16 -3.54
N LEU A 213 -17.51 -1.39 -4.46
CA LEU A 213 -17.69 0.04 -4.32
C LEU A 213 -18.78 0.30 -3.27
N SER A 214 -18.58 1.26 -2.38
CA SER A 214 -19.57 1.57 -1.36
C SER A 214 -20.83 2.17 -2.00
N PRO A 215 -22.02 1.59 -1.75
CA PRO A 215 -23.28 2.19 -2.20
C PRO A 215 -23.70 3.41 -1.35
N ALA A 216 -23.06 3.62 -0.20
CA ALA A 216 -23.42 4.66 0.77
C ALA A 216 -22.44 5.84 0.77
N ILE A 217 -21.16 5.59 0.52
CA ILE A 217 -20.09 6.57 0.57
C ILE A 217 -19.48 6.72 -0.84
N PRO A 218 -19.64 7.87 -1.50
CA PRO A 218 -19.01 8.10 -2.80
C PRO A 218 -17.49 7.92 -2.72
N ASN A 219 -16.90 7.37 -3.78
CA ASN A 219 -15.45 7.18 -3.92
C ASN A 219 -14.83 6.30 -2.83
N ALA A 220 -15.61 5.39 -2.24
CA ALA A 220 -15.10 4.46 -1.24
C ALA A 220 -15.13 3.01 -1.74
N VAL A 221 -14.11 2.26 -1.32
CA VAL A 221 -14.04 0.81 -1.48
C VAL A 221 -14.35 0.17 -0.13
N GLU A 222 -15.19 -0.86 -0.15
CA GLU A 222 -15.45 -1.71 1.02
C GLU A 222 -14.85 -3.08 0.78
N LEU A 223 -14.11 -3.59 1.77
CA LEU A 223 -13.54 -4.93 1.78
C LEU A 223 -14.15 -5.72 2.94
N ALA A 224 -14.27 -7.03 2.77
CA ALA A 224 -14.64 -7.95 3.82
C ALA A 224 -13.78 -9.21 3.75
N VAL A 225 -13.25 -9.65 4.88
CA VAL A 225 -12.55 -10.94 5.01
C VAL A 225 -13.17 -11.75 6.13
N LYS A 226 -13.36 -13.03 5.87
CA LYS A 226 -13.97 -13.94 6.82
C LYS A 226 -13.00 -14.17 7.96
N ARG A 227 -13.47 -14.01 9.20
CA ARG A 227 -12.65 -14.17 10.41
C ARG A 227 -11.96 -15.52 10.47
N SER A 228 -12.66 -16.58 10.08
CA SER A 228 -12.11 -17.94 10.07
C SER A 228 -11.01 -18.17 9.03
N LEU A 229 -10.81 -17.24 8.09
CA LEU A 229 -9.68 -17.26 7.17
C LEU A 229 -8.43 -16.62 7.78
N VAL A 230 -8.60 -15.72 8.76
CA VAL A 230 -7.54 -14.88 9.35
C VAL A 230 -7.46 -15.10 10.88
N ASP A 231 -7.36 -16.37 11.26
CA ASP A 231 -7.15 -16.84 12.64
C ASP A 231 -8.23 -16.48 13.68
N ASP A 232 -9.43 -16.09 13.24
CA ASP A 232 -10.58 -15.75 14.09
C ASP A 232 -10.27 -14.69 15.17
N ALA A 233 -9.26 -13.84 14.94
CA ALA A 233 -8.79 -12.86 15.92
C ALA A 233 -9.92 -11.93 16.41
N ASP A 234 -10.01 -11.79 17.73
CA ASP A 234 -10.98 -10.89 18.38
C ASP A 234 -10.41 -9.48 18.58
N GLU A 235 -9.10 -9.36 18.79
CA GLU A 235 -8.35 -8.12 18.98
C GLU A 235 -7.26 -8.08 17.91
N LEU A 236 -7.14 -6.97 17.17
CA LEU A 236 -6.18 -6.83 16.09
C LEU A 236 -5.90 -5.36 15.78
N ILE A 237 -4.78 -5.10 15.11
CA ILE A 237 -4.46 -3.81 14.52
C ILE A 237 -4.77 -3.87 13.02
N VAL A 238 -5.34 -2.79 12.48
CA VAL A 238 -5.73 -2.71 11.07
C VAL A 238 -5.10 -1.49 10.41
N GLY A 239 -4.38 -1.71 9.30
CA GLY A 239 -3.85 -0.68 8.41
C GLY A 239 -4.56 -0.70 7.06
N MET A 240 -4.69 0.46 6.42
CA MET A 240 -5.28 0.56 5.08
C MET A 240 -4.29 1.17 4.11
N TRP A 241 -4.32 0.68 2.88
CA TRP A 241 -3.38 1.05 1.84
C TRP A 241 -4.12 1.30 0.53
N VAL A 242 -3.59 2.21 -0.28
CA VAL A 242 -3.97 2.37 -1.67
C VAL A 242 -2.74 2.69 -2.50
N ALA A 243 -2.60 2.04 -3.65
CA ALA A 243 -1.55 2.39 -4.60
C ALA A 243 -1.98 2.04 -6.02
N ASN A 244 -1.31 2.61 -7.03
CA ASN A 244 -1.48 2.18 -8.42
C ASN A 244 -1.24 0.66 -8.56
N SER A 245 -0.28 0.11 -7.81
CA SER A 245 -0.09 -1.33 -7.63
C SER A 245 0.56 -1.62 -6.29
N LEU A 246 0.13 -2.69 -5.62
CA LEU A 246 0.74 -3.19 -4.38
C LEU A 246 1.29 -4.59 -4.65
N ASP A 247 2.57 -4.80 -4.36
CA ASP A 247 3.21 -6.12 -4.41
C ASP A 247 3.23 -6.70 -2.98
N PRO A 248 2.49 -7.78 -2.68
CA PRO A 248 2.48 -8.43 -1.37
C PRO A 248 3.89 -8.72 -0.84
N ALA A 249 4.81 -9.12 -1.72
CA ALA A 249 6.16 -9.52 -1.34
C ALA A 249 7.10 -8.33 -1.04
N GLN A 250 6.60 -7.09 -1.09
CA GLN A 250 7.37 -5.87 -0.84
C GLN A 250 6.72 -4.99 0.24
N PHE A 251 5.77 -5.51 1.03
CA PHE A 251 5.20 -4.77 2.16
C PHE A 251 6.26 -4.42 3.21
N ASP A 252 5.99 -3.37 3.98
CA ASP A 252 7.02 -2.55 4.63
C ASP A 252 8.03 -2.02 3.60
N ILE A 253 7.49 -1.39 2.54
CA ILE A 253 8.22 -0.91 1.35
C ILE A 253 9.45 -0.05 1.71
N ASN A 254 9.40 0.68 2.82
CA ASN A 254 10.50 1.48 3.35
C ASN A 254 11.73 0.67 3.80
N ASP A 255 11.64 -0.65 3.87
CA ASP A 255 12.76 -1.55 4.17
C ASP A 255 13.45 -2.05 2.90
N HIS A 256 12.79 -1.95 1.75
CA HIS A 256 13.30 -2.40 0.46
C HIS A 256 14.02 -1.30 -0.33
N MET A 257 14.00 -0.06 0.17
CA MET A 257 14.66 1.06 -0.50
C MET A 257 15.11 2.13 0.50
N THR A 258 16.01 3.01 0.06
CA THR A 258 16.42 4.18 0.84
C THR A 258 15.46 5.36 0.64
N HIS A 259 15.44 6.31 1.58
CA HIS A 259 14.66 7.54 1.43
C HIS A 259 15.14 8.37 0.22
N GLU A 260 16.44 8.33 -0.08
CA GLU A 260 17.03 8.96 -1.26
C GLU A 260 16.44 8.41 -2.57
N GLU A 261 16.19 7.10 -2.64
CA GLU A 261 15.59 6.41 -3.79
C GLU A 261 14.08 6.61 -3.86
N ALA A 262 13.39 6.56 -2.71
CA ALA A 262 11.95 6.74 -2.62
C ALA A 262 11.52 8.17 -2.95
N GLY A 263 12.31 9.15 -2.55
CA GLY A 263 11.93 10.57 -2.55
C GLY A 263 10.91 10.90 -1.46
N ALA A 264 10.43 12.14 -1.45
CA ALA A 264 9.48 12.65 -0.45
C ALA A 264 8.43 13.59 -1.06
N ALA A 265 7.21 13.58 -0.51
CA ALA A 265 6.11 14.41 -0.97
C ALA A 265 6.11 15.82 -0.36
N LEU A 266 6.85 16.04 0.72
CA LEU A 266 6.91 17.31 1.42
C LEU A 266 8.17 18.11 1.02
N ARG A 267 7.99 19.36 0.59
CA ARG A 267 9.10 20.27 0.23
C ARG A 267 10.06 20.55 1.38
N GLY A 268 9.61 20.37 2.63
CA GLY A 268 10.46 20.49 3.83
C GLY A 268 11.59 19.46 3.91
N TYR A 269 11.51 18.36 3.16
CA TYR A 269 12.56 17.37 3.02
C TYR A 269 13.47 17.69 1.83
N GLU A 270 14.20 18.81 1.86
CA GLU A 270 14.93 19.36 0.71
C GLU A 270 15.89 18.38 0.02
N ASN A 271 16.47 17.42 0.74
CA ASN A 271 17.39 16.42 0.18
C ASN A 271 16.67 15.25 -0.52
N PHE A 272 15.40 15.02 -0.19
CA PHE A 272 14.60 13.88 -0.63
C PHE A 272 13.54 14.29 -1.66
N TYR A 273 12.98 15.50 -1.54
CA TYR A 273 11.98 16.04 -2.45
C TYR A 273 12.52 16.19 -3.88
N PRO A 274 11.71 15.91 -4.92
CA PRO A 274 10.33 15.40 -4.88
C PRO A 274 10.25 13.88 -4.69
N ILE A 275 9.03 13.31 -4.73
CA ILE A 275 8.82 11.86 -4.83
C ILE A 275 9.63 11.29 -6.01
N LYS A 276 10.17 10.08 -5.88
CA LYS A 276 10.97 9.40 -6.91
C LYS A 276 10.47 7.98 -7.14
N GLY A 277 11.14 6.97 -6.56
CA GLY A 277 10.86 5.55 -6.82
C GLY A 277 9.61 5.00 -6.15
N LEU A 278 9.09 5.69 -5.13
CA LEU A 278 7.88 5.28 -4.40
C LEU A 278 6.82 6.37 -4.54
N ALA A 279 6.12 6.35 -5.67
CA ALA A 279 5.06 7.28 -6.04
C ALA A 279 3.73 6.55 -6.14
N GLU A 280 2.64 7.31 -6.27
CA GLU A 280 1.30 6.76 -6.49
C GLU A 280 0.88 5.76 -5.40
N ILE A 281 1.14 6.11 -4.14
CA ILE A 281 0.84 5.31 -2.95
C ILE A 281 0.39 6.22 -1.80
N ASP A 282 -0.49 5.70 -0.97
CA ASP A 282 -1.00 6.34 0.23
C ASP A 282 -1.39 5.26 1.25
N ASN A 283 -1.20 5.53 2.53
CA ASN A 283 -1.63 4.63 3.60
C ASN A 283 -2.00 5.38 4.87
N SER A 284 -2.95 4.81 5.61
CA SER A 284 -3.40 5.42 6.85
C SER A 284 -2.53 4.92 7.97
N CYS A 285 -2.42 5.72 9.03
CA CYS A 285 -2.02 5.16 10.32
C CYS A 285 -2.94 3.99 10.72
N ARG A 286 -2.43 3.07 11.54
CA ARG A 286 -3.16 1.87 11.92
C ARG A 286 -4.13 2.13 13.07
N VAL A 287 -5.22 1.38 13.14
CA VAL A 287 -6.25 1.50 14.18
C VAL A 287 -6.41 0.20 14.98
N PRO A 288 -6.62 0.28 16.30
CA PRO A 288 -6.92 -0.89 17.12
C PRO A 288 -8.38 -1.31 16.95
N VAL A 289 -8.64 -2.62 16.87
CA VAL A 289 -9.98 -3.21 16.87
C VAL A 289 -10.17 -4.02 18.14
N ASN A 290 -11.25 -3.72 18.89
CA ASN A 290 -11.67 -4.39 20.12
C ASN A 290 -10.71 -4.39 21.32
N PHE A 291 -9.61 -3.64 21.27
CA PHE A 291 -8.75 -3.41 22.45
C PHE A 291 -8.46 -1.92 22.66
N VAL A 292 -7.94 -1.57 23.85
CA VAL A 292 -7.49 -0.21 24.18
C VAL A 292 -5.97 -0.18 24.11
N PRO A 293 -5.37 0.60 23.20
CA PRO A 293 -3.92 0.73 23.12
C PRO A 293 -3.31 1.25 24.42
N ASN A 294 -2.10 0.80 24.70
CA ASN A 294 -1.30 1.32 25.80
C ASN A 294 -0.24 2.34 25.33
N GLY A 295 -0.06 2.48 24.02
CA GLY A 295 0.89 3.39 23.38
C GLY A 295 2.23 2.73 23.04
N SER A 296 2.35 1.42 23.19
CA SER A 296 3.53 0.63 22.78
C SER A 296 3.37 -0.02 21.42
N GLU A 297 2.16 -0.01 20.87
CA GLU A 297 1.80 -0.67 19.61
C GLU A 297 2.35 0.14 18.43
N PRO A 298 3.24 -0.42 17.59
CA PRO A 298 3.81 0.27 16.43
C PRO A 298 2.75 0.66 15.39
N GLY A 299 2.99 1.72 14.63
CA GLY A 299 2.15 2.14 13.51
C GLY A 299 0.77 2.72 13.87
N LEU A 300 0.36 2.70 15.15
CA LEU A 300 -0.95 3.23 15.52
C LEU A 300 -1.07 4.73 15.26
N CYS A 301 -2.27 5.15 14.88
CA CYS A 301 -2.66 6.54 14.86
C CYS A 301 -2.35 7.21 16.21
N SER A 302 -1.91 8.46 16.15
CA SER A 302 -1.68 9.27 17.35
C SER A 302 -3.00 9.48 18.09
N VAL A 303 -3.28 8.61 19.05
CA VAL A 303 -4.42 8.77 19.95
C VAL A 303 -4.07 9.85 20.97
N TYR A 304 -4.89 10.89 21.03
CA TYR A 304 -4.89 11.76 22.20
C TYR A 304 -5.35 10.92 23.39
N VAL A 305 -4.40 10.45 24.20
CA VAL A 305 -4.70 9.88 25.52
C VAL A 305 -4.95 11.08 26.43
N PRO A 306 -6.20 11.36 26.86
CA PRO A 306 -6.43 12.40 27.83
C PRO A 306 -5.59 12.06 29.06
N ASP A 307 -4.80 13.01 29.55
CA ASP A 307 -3.94 12.75 30.70
C ASP A 307 -4.73 12.03 31.80
N GLN A 308 -4.15 10.96 32.32
CA GLN A 308 -4.66 10.29 33.52
C GLN A 308 -5.05 11.37 34.54
N PRO A 309 -6.25 11.33 35.15
CA PRO A 309 -6.69 12.38 36.07
C PRO A 309 -5.65 12.61 37.18
N GLY A 310 -4.82 13.65 37.04
CA GLY A 310 -3.69 13.94 37.94
C GLY A 310 -2.32 14.12 37.29
N GLN A 311 -2.12 13.81 36.01
CA GLN A 311 -0.96 14.32 35.26
C GLN A 311 -1.38 15.58 34.51
N GLN A 312 -0.73 16.71 34.77
CA GLN A 312 -0.85 17.84 33.85
C GLN A 312 -0.05 17.49 32.60
N PRO A 313 -0.58 17.75 31.39
CA PRO A 313 0.21 17.56 30.19
C PRO A 313 1.42 18.48 30.32
N LEU A 314 2.62 17.90 30.24
CA LEU A 314 3.82 18.69 30.06
C LEU A 314 3.65 19.38 28.72
N ALA A 315 3.31 20.67 28.74
CA ALA A 315 3.14 21.46 27.53
C ALA A 315 4.39 21.28 26.65
N CYS A 316 4.22 20.60 25.51
CA CYS A 316 5.28 20.47 24.55
C CYS A 316 5.47 21.82 23.85
N VAL A 317 6.71 22.09 23.44
CA VAL A 317 7.08 23.36 22.79
C VAL A 317 6.95 23.17 21.27
N GLU A 318 6.16 24.02 20.61
CA GLU A 318 6.00 24.02 19.15
C GLU A 318 7.31 24.34 18.42
N TYR A 319 7.36 24.02 17.12
CA TYR A 319 8.51 24.32 16.25
C TYR A 319 8.91 25.80 16.32
N GLY A 320 10.22 26.06 16.47
CA GLY A 320 10.78 27.40 16.69
C GLY A 320 10.67 27.92 18.14
N GLY A 321 9.93 27.25 19.00
CA GLY A 321 9.84 27.57 20.43
C GLY A 321 11.09 27.18 21.20
N SER A 322 11.30 27.82 22.36
CA SER A 322 12.47 27.55 23.20
C SER A 322 12.31 26.28 24.03
N CYS A 323 13.22 25.33 23.85
CA CYS A 323 13.29 24.11 24.64
C CYS A 323 14.42 24.20 25.69
N GLY A 324 14.05 23.99 26.96
CA GLY A 324 14.95 23.99 28.12
C GLY A 324 14.17 23.76 29.42
N GLY A 325 14.81 23.15 30.44
CA GLY A 325 14.19 22.96 31.76
C GLY A 325 13.14 21.84 31.85
N GLY A 326 13.28 20.77 31.05
CA GLY A 326 12.38 19.61 31.10
C GLY A 326 11.20 19.66 30.13
N ALA A 327 11.10 20.70 29.28
CA ALA A 327 10.13 20.74 28.19
C ALA A 327 10.61 19.91 26.99
N SER A 328 9.74 19.05 26.47
CA SER A 328 9.93 18.35 25.19
C SER A 328 9.36 19.18 24.04
N CYS A 329 9.92 19.02 22.85
CA CYS A 329 9.35 19.60 21.64
C CYS A 329 8.18 18.74 21.15
N CYS A 330 7.15 19.36 20.58
CA CYS A 330 6.05 18.63 19.97
C CYS A 330 6.52 17.84 18.73
N ASN A 331 5.79 16.78 18.37
CA ASN A 331 5.97 16.03 17.13
C ASN A 331 7.40 15.48 16.92
N ASN A 332 8.05 15.04 18.01
CA ASN A 332 9.41 14.48 18.00
C ASN A 332 10.50 15.37 17.38
N VAL A 333 10.26 16.68 17.27
CA VAL A 333 11.27 17.63 16.79
C VAL A 333 12.44 17.66 17.80
N PRO A 334 13.72 17.53 17.38
CA PRO A 334 14.81 17.57 18.32
C PRO A 334 15.00 18.97 18.93
N CYS A 335 15.40 19.00 20.20
CA CYS A 335 15.81 20.24 20.86
C CYS A 335 17.25 20.58 20.48
N THR A 336 17.42 21.50 19.54
CA THR A 336 18.71 21.81 18.93
C THR A 336 19.12 23.26 19.21
N GLY A 337 20.12 23.44 20.07
CA GLY A 337 20.60 24.76 20.47
C GLY A 337 19.59 25.56 21.30
N GLY A 338 18.73 24.87 22.06
CA GLY A 338 17.71 25.49 22.92
C GLY A 338 16.43 25.89 22.21
N LEU A 339 16.24 25.44 20.96
CA LEU A 339 15.02 25.62 20.17
C LEU A 339 14.53 24.29 19.59
N CYS A 340 13.22 24.14 19.43
CA CYS A 340 12.61 23.00 18.73
C CYS A 340 12.77 23.16 17.22
N ARG A 341 13.75 22.50 16.63
CA ARG A 341 14.02 22.53 15.18
C ARG A 341 14.88 21.35 14.72
N TYR A 342 14.69 20.95 13.47
CA TYR A 342 15.61 20.04 12.79
C TYR A 342 16.98 20.73 12.56
N ASN A 343 18.06 19.94 12.56
CA ASN A 343 19.42 20.44 12.37
C ASN A 343 19.66 20.95 10.96
#